data_AF-A0A9X1Q9G8-F1
#
_entry.id   AF-A0A9X1Q9G8-F1
#
_cell.length_a   1.000
_cell.length_b   1.000
_cell.length_c   1.000
_cell.angle_alpha   90.00
_cell.angle_beta   90.00
_cell.angle_gamma   90.00
#
_symmetry.space_group_name_H-M   'P 1'
#
loop_
_entity.id
_entity.type
_entity.pdbx_description
1 polymer ?
#
loop_
_entity_poly.entity_id
_entity_poly.type
_entity_poly.pdbx_seq_one_letter_code
_entity_poly.pdbx_strand_id
1 'polypeptide(L)' 'MRDLITEALGQLATLVIGLLLLAWWLGGPGLTAVAWGAGDRTYALGLLATWATVTALYFVASRLIRRALRARR' A
#
# COMPACT_ATOMS: atom_id res chain seq x y z
N MET A 1 9.28 2.84 32.31
CA MET A 1 8.75 1.58 31.74
C MET A 1 7.68 1.82 30.69
N ARG A 2 6.64 2.62 30.97
CA ARG A 2 5.58 2.94 29.99
C ARG A 2 6.12 3.54 28.69
N ASP A 3 7.07 4.48 28.77
CA ASP A 3 7.66 5.13 27.60
C ASP A 3 8.44 4.15 26.70
N LEU A 4 9.22 3.25 27.32
CA LEU A 4 9.94 2.18 26.62
C LEU A 4 8.99 1.20 25.93
N ILE A 5 7.86 0.87 26.55
CA ILE A 5 6.84 0.00 25.97
C ILE A 5 6.16 0.69 24.78
N THR A 6 5.81 1.96 24.89
CA THR A 6 5.19 2.72 23.79
C THR A 6 6.15 2.92 22.63
N GLU A 7 7.44 3.11 22.90
CA GLU A 7 8.46 3.25 21.86
C GLU A 7 8.68 1.93 21.12
N ALA A 8 8.78 0.81 21.84
CA ALA A 8 8.85 -0.52 21.24
C ALA A 8 7.61 -0.85 20.40
N LEU A 9 6.40 -0.51 20.88
CA LEU A 9 5.16 -0.67 20.12
C LEU A 9 5.14 0.22 18.87
N GLY A 10 5.64 1.44 18.95
CA GLY A 10 5.77 2.34 17.79
C GLY A 10 6.71 1.80 16.71
N GLN A 11 7.85 1.22 17.12
CA GLN A 11 8.78 0.56 16.21
C GLN A 11 8.15 -0.69 15.57
N LEU A 12 7.46 -1.52 16.36
CA LEU A 12 6.77 -2.71 15.87
C LEU A 12 5.69 -2.33 14.85
N ALA A 13 4.88 -1.32 15.14
CA ALA A 13 3.86 -0.82 14.22
C ALA A 13 4.48 -0.30 12.92
N THR A 14 5.59 0.43 13.02
CA THR A 14 6.33 0.92 11.84
C THR A 14 6.86 -0.22 10.98
N LEU A 15 7.44 -1.25 11.61
CA LEU A 15 7.93 -2.44 10.92
C LEU A 15 6.79 -3.19 10.22
N VAL A 16 5.67 -3.42 10.91
CA VAL A 16 4.49 -4.08 10.35
C VAL A 16 3.95 -3.30 9.16
N ILE A 17 3.81 -1.98 9.27
CA ILE A 17 3.37 -1.12 8.17
C ILE A 17 4.36 -1.21 6.99
N GLY A 18 5.67 -1.19 7.26
CA GLY A 18 6.69 -1.34 6.23
C GLY A 18 6.60 -2.67 5.49
N LEU A 19 6.42 -3.77 6.22
CA LEU A 19 6.24 -5.11 5.64
C LEU A 19 4.96 -5.21 4.82
N LEU A 20 3.84 -4.65 5.29
CA LEU A 20 2.59 -4.61 4.55
C LEU A 20 2.71 -3.81 3.25
N LEU A 21 3.41 -2.67 3.29
CA LEU A 21 3.69 -1.87 2.09
C LEU A 21 4.57 -2.63 1.10
N LEU A 22 5.61 -3.31 1.58
CA LEU A 22 6.48 -4.13 0.74
C LEU A 22 5.70 -5.27 0.08
N ALA A 23 4.89 -5.99 0.87
CA ALA A 23 4.04 -7.06 0.38
C ALA A 23 3.00 -6.56 -0.63
N TRP A 24 2.44 -5.36 -0.44
CA TRP A 24 1.52 -4.74 -1.38
C TRP A 24 2.19 -4.42 -2.73
N TRP A 25 3.39 -3.83 -2.70
CA TRP A 25 4.12 -3.46 -3.91
C TRP A 25 4.64 -4.67 -4.69
N LEU A 26 5.06 -5.73 -4.01
CA LEU A 26 5.50 -6.97 -4.65
C LEU A 26 4.32 -7.86 -5.06
N GLY A 27 3.28 -7.88 -4.23
CA GLY A 27 2.12 -8.77 -4.39
C GLY A 27 1.25 -8.43 -5.58
N GLY A 28 0.95 -7.15 -5.84
CA GLY A 28 0.10 -6.77 -6.98
C GLY A 28 0.68 -7.22 -8.34
N PRO A 29 1.89 -6.77 -8.71
CA PRO A 29 2.56 -7.19 -9.93
C PRO A 29 2.88 -8.69 -9.94
N GLY A 30 3.26 -9.27 -8.79
CA GLY A 30 3.56 -10.69 -8.66
C GLY A 30 2.35 -11.58 -8.96
N LEU A 31 1.21 -11.31 -8.31
CA LEU A 31 -0.04 -12.04 -8.55
C LEU A 31 -0.55 -11.84 -9.98
N THR A 32 -0.40 -10.64 -10.53
CA THR A 32 -0.70 -10.35 -11.94
C THR A 32 0.16 -11.20 -12.87
N ALA A 33 1.46 -11.29 -12.64
CA ALA A 33 2.39 -12.07 -13.47
C ALA A 33 2.09 -13.58 -13.40
N VAL A 34 1.73 -14.10 -12.22
CA VAL A 34 1.30 -15.50 -12.05
C VAL A 34 0.03 -15.77 -12.83
N ALA A 35 -0.99 -14.92 -12.70
CA ALA A 35 -2.25 -15.04 -13.45
C ALA A 35 -2.03 -14.95 -14.97
N TRP A 36 -1.14 -14.04 -15.40
CA TRP A 36 -0.79 -13.87 -16.81
C TRP A 36 -0.09 -15.11 -17.37
N GLY A 37 0.85 -15.69 -16.60
CA GLY A 37 1.55 -16.93 -16.95
C GLY A 37 0.64 -18.16 -16.99
N ALA A 38 -0.45 -18.18 -16.20
CA ALA A 38 -1.47 -19.22 -16.23
C ALA A 38 -2.39 -19.15 -17.46
N GLY A 39 -2.26 -18.12 -18.30
CA GLY A 39 -3.03 -17.96 -19.54
C GLY A 39 -4.32 -17.16 -19.40
N ASP A 40 -4.74 -16.81 -18.19
CA ASP A 40 -5.94 -16.00 -17.95
C ASP A 40 -5.61 -14.50 -17.96
N ARG A 41 -5.50 -13.95 -19.18
CA ARG A 41 -5.15 -12.53 -19.39
C ARG A 41 -6.20 -11.57 -18.85
N THR A 42 -7.48 -11.93 -18.91
CA THR A 42 -8.57 -11.07 -18.44
C THR A 42 -8.50 -10.92 -16.93
N TYR A 43 -8.31 -12.02 -16.21
CA TYR A 43 -8.13 -12.00 -14.76
C TYR A 43 -6.86 -11.24 -14.36
N ALA A 44 -5.74 -11.47 -15.05
CA ALA A 44 -4.49 -10.76 -14.80
C ALA A 44 -4.63 -9.23 -14.97
N LEU A 45 -5.28 -8.77 -16.05
CA LEU A 45 -5.56 -7.34 -16.23
C LEU A 45 -6.48 -6.79 -15.14
N GLY A 46 -7.45 -7.57 -14.68
CA GLY A 46 -8.31 -7.21 -13.55
C GLY A 46 -7.53 -7.02 -12.24
N LEU A 47 -6.58 -7.91 -11.95
CA LEU A 47 -5.69 -7.77 -10.80
C LEU A 47 -4.83 -6.50 -10.91
N LEU A 48 -4.21 -6.27 -12.07
CA LEU A 48 -3.38 -5.10 -12.31
C LEU A 48 -4.18 -3.80 -12.18
N ALA A 49 -5.38 -3.75 -12.76
CA ALA A 49 -6.26 -2.60 -12.69
C ALA A 49 -6.71 -2.31 -11.25
N THR A 50 -7.05 -3.35 -10.49
CA THR A 50 -7.44 -3.22 -9.08
C THR A 50 -6.28 -2.65 -8.26
N TRP A 51 -5.08 -3.22 -8.42
CA TRP A 51 -3.88 -2.75 -7.75
C TRP A 51 -3.54 -1.30 -8.10
N ALA A 52 -3.60 -0.95 -9.39
CA ALA A 52 -3.35 0.40 -9.87
C ALA A 52 -4.38 1.41 -9.34
N THR A 53 -5.65 1.01 -9.28
CA THR A 53 -6.75 1.85 -8.78
C THR A 53 -6.58 2.16 -7.30
N VAL A 54 -6.33 1.15 -6.47
CA VAL A 54 -6.08 1.34 -5.03
C VAL A 54 -4.86 2.24 -4.80
N THR A 55 -3.80 2.04 -5.58
CA THR A 55 -2.58 2.87 -5.51
C THR A 55 -2.87 4.32 -5.91
N ALA A 56 -3.62 4.55 -6.99
CA ALA A 56 -4.03 5.89 -7.40
C ALA A 56 -4.89 6.58 -6.35
N LEU A 57 -5.88 5.89 -5.78
CA LEU A 57 -6.73 6.41 -4.71
C LEU A 57 -5.92 6.81 -3.48
N TYR A 58 -4.95 5.98 -3.07
CA TYR A 58 -4.04 6.32 -1.97
C TYR A 58 -3.27 7.62 -2.24
N PHE A 59 -2.71 7.79 -3.44
CA PHE A 59 -1.98 9.01 -3.78
C PHE A 59 -2.87 10.24 -3.86
N VAL A 60 -4.09 10.10 -4.37
CA VAL A 60 -5.09 11.18 -4.42
C VAL A 60 -5.46 11.58 -3.00
N ALA A 61 -5.84 10.64 -2.14
CA ALA A 61 -6.15 10.91 -0.73
C ALA A 61 -4.97 11.58 -0.01
N SER A 62 -3.76 11.05 -0.18
CA SER A 62 -2.54 11.63 0.38
C SER A 62 -2.30 13.06 -0.11
N ARG A 63 -2.55 13.34 -1.39
CA ARG A 63 -2.42 14.68 -1.97
C ARG A 63 -3.47 15.63 -1.40
N LEU A 64 -4.72 15.18 -1.24
CA LEU A 64 -5.81 15.98 -0.67
C LEU A 64 -5.51 16.35 0.78
N ILE A 65 -5.08 15.39 1.60
CA ILE A 65 -4.68 15.63 3.00
C ILE A 65 -3.55 16.66 3.06
N ARG A 66 -2.49 16.49 2.25
CA ARG A 66 -1.36 17.46 2.19
C ARG A 66 -1.79 18.84 1.71
N ARG A 67 -2.80 18.95 0.85
CA ARG A 67 -3.36 20.26 0.44
C ARG A 67 -4.16 20.88 1.57
N ALA A 68 -5.03 20.11 2.23
CA ALA A 68 -5.83 20.58 3.36
C ALA A 68 -4.95 21.06 4.53
N LEU A 69 -3.86 20.35 4.85
CA LEU A 69 -2.92 20.75 5.87
C LEU A 69 -2.16 22.04 5.53
N ARG A 70 -1.82 22.25 4.25
CA ARG A 70 -1.17 23.48 3.78
C ARG A 70 -2.11 24.67 3.77
N ALA A 71 -3.38 24.49 3.42
CA ALA A 71 -4.36 25.56 3.42
C ALA A 71 -4.78 26.02 4.83
N ARG A 72 -4.47 25.23 5.87
CA ARG A 72 -4.71 25.56 7.28
C ARG A 72 -3.53 26.27 7.97
N ARG A 73 -2.35 26.31 7.34
CA ARG A 73 -1.18 27.06 7.82
C ARG A 73 -1.10 28.40 7.12
#